data_AF-J9FU73-F1
#
_entry.id   AF-J9FU73-F1
#
_cell.length_a   1.000
_cell.length_b   1.000
_cell.length_c   1.000
_cell.angle_alpha   90.00
_cell.angle_beta   90.00
_cell.angle_gamma   90.00
#
_symmetry.space_group_name_H-M   'P 1'
#
loop_
_entity.id
_entity.type
_entity.pdbx_description
1 polymer ?
#
loop_
_entity_poly.entity_id
_entity_poly.type
_entity_poly.pdbx_seq_one_letter_code
_entity_poly.pdbx_strand_id
1 'polypeptide(L)'
;MSMEKQVDVKCPECGNVAKAALWSSLNTNINPDEKQALMNGQLFEFKCPKCGAVSRLNYSMLYHDMENGVMINYACCDKDFDT
;
A
#
# COMPACT_ATOMS: atom_id res chain seq x y z
N MET A 1 -8.18 -8.27 11.13
CA MET A 1 -8.81 -8.29 9.80
C MET A 1 -7.95 -7.43 8.88
N SER A 2 -7.71 -7.88 7.65
CA SER A 2 -7.00 -7.11 6.64
C SER A 2 -7.98 -6.16 5.94
N MET A 3 -7.58 -4.92 5.67
CA MET A 3 -8.41 -3.93 4.97
C MET A 3 -7.65 -3.39 3.76
N GLU A 4 -8.18 -3.66 2.57
CA GLU A 4 -7.73 -3.11 1.30
C GLU A 4 -8.71 -2.01 0.85
N LYS A 5 -8.18 -0.90 0.35
CA LYS A 5 -8.94 0.19 -0.29
C LYS A 5 -8.38 0.46 -1.67
N GLN A 6 -9.23 0.50 -2.68
CA GLN A 6 -8.84 1.00 -4.00
C GLN A 6 -8.90 2.53 -4.02
N VAL A 7 -7.81 3.16 -4.46
CA VAL A 7 -7.74 4.62 -4.66
C VAL A 7 -7.32 4.94 -6.07
N ASP A 8 -7.79 6.06 -6.59
CA ASP A 8 -7.37 6.59 -7.87
C ASP A 8 -6.05 7.34 -7.69
N VAL A 9 -4.98 6.80 -8.29
CA VAL A 9 -3.64 7.39 -8.27
C VAL A 9 -3.38 8.05 -9.63
N LYS A 10 -3.10 9.34 -9.59
CA LYS A 10 -2.63 10.09 -10.76
C LYS A 10 -1.13 9.90 -10.91
N CYS A 11 -0.72 9.35 -12.05
CA CYS A 11 0.71 9.21 -12.38
C CYS A 11 1.35 10.60 -12.55
N PRO A 12 2.46 10.90 -11.84
CA PRO A 12 3.13 12.20 -11.96
C PRO A 12 3.81 12.38 -13.33
N GLU A 13 4.22 11.30 -13.99
CA GLU A 13 4.94 11.34 -15.27
C GLU A 13 4.00 11.59 -16.47
N CYS A 14 2.86 10.90 -16.53
CA CYS A 14 1.98 10.94 -17.70
C CYS A 14 0.58 11.50 -17.42
N GLY A 15 0.27 11.82 -16.16
CA GLY A 15 -1.03 12.32 -15.74
C GLY A 15 -2.18 11.30 -15.78
N ASN A 16 -1.92 10.04 -16.15
CA ASN A 16 -2.95 9.01 -16.20
C ASN A 16 -3.42 8.64 -14.80
N VAL A 17 -4.73 8.61 -14.60
CA VAL A 17 -5.35 8.11 -13.38
C VAL A 17 -5.55 6.60 -13.52
N ALA A 18 -5.04 5.83 -12.56
CA ALA A 18 -5.29 4.40 -12.48
C ALA A 18 -5.54 3.99 -11.02
N LYS A 19 -6.25 2.89 -10.84
CA LYS A 19 -6.56 2.37 -9.52
C LYS A 19 -5.36 1.66 -8.91
N ALA A 20 -5.05 1.97 -7.66
CA ALA A 20 -4.07 1.27 -6.85
C ALA A 20 -4.73 0.72 -5.57
N ALA A 21 -4.26 -0.44 -5.11
CA ALA A 21 -4.70 -1.02 -3.85
C ALA A 21 -3.82 -0.48 -2.70
N LEU A 22 -4.44 0.20 -1.74
CA LEU A 22 -3.82 0.59 -0.48
C LEU A 22 -4.23 -0.39 0.62
N TRP A 23 -3.29 -0.74 1.49
CA TRP A 23 -3.52 -1.65 2.60
C TRP A 23 -3.55 -0.90 3.93
N SER A 24 -4.73 -0.63 4.48
CA SER A 24 -4.83 0.06 5.77
C SER A 24 -4.45 -0.86 6.94
N SER A 25 -4.71 -2.16 6.81
CA SER A 25 -4.24 -3.17 7.76
C SER A 25 -3.89 -4.47 7.05
N LEU A 26 -2.79 -5.10 7.46
CA LEU A 26 -2.41 -6.44 6.98
C LEU A 26 -2.27 -7.39 8.17
N ASN A 27 -3.00 -8.51 8.12
CA ASN A 27 -2.85 -9.60 9.07
C ASN A 27 -1.97 -10.70 8.46
N THR A 28 -0.79 -10.91 9.04
CA THR A 28 0.22 -11.84 8.52
C THR A 28 -0.18 -13.31 8.59
N ASN A 29 -1.16 -13.66 9.42
CA ASN A 29 -1.61 -15.04 9.58
C ASN A 29 -2.58 -15.50 8.47
N ILE A 30 -3.10 -14.58 7.66
CA ILE A 30 -4.12 -14.89 6.64
C ILE A 30 -3.51 -14.80 5.22
N ASN A 31 -2.41 -14.06 5.06
CA ASN A 31 -1.91 -13.57 3.77
C ASN A 31 -0.36 -13.58 3.73
N PRO A 32 0.27 -14.78 3.59
CA PRO A 32 1.74 -14.92 3.59
C PRO A 32 2.40 -14.28 2.36
N ASP A 33 1.72 -14.29 1.21
CA ASP A 33 2.23 -13.68 -0.02
C ASP A 33 2.30 -12.14 0.11
N GLU A 34 1.31 -11.54 0.75
CA GLU A 34 1.26 -10.10 1.00
C GLU A 34 2.21 -9.68 2.12
N LYS A 35 2.52 -10.57 3.08
CA LYS A 35 3.64 -10.36 4.01
C LYS A 35 4.95 -10.23 3.24
N GLN A 36 5.20 -11.12 2.28
CA GLN A 36 6.40 -11.04 1.45
C GLN A 36 6.40 -9.79 0.56
N ALA A 37 5.26 -9.44 -0.04
CA ALA A 37 5.13 -8.21 -0.82
C ALA A 37 5.35 -6.95 0.03
N LEU A 38 4.90 -6.93 1.29
CA LEU A 38 5.16 -5.84 2.24
C LEU A 38 6.65 -5.75 2.56
N MET A 39 7.28 -6.89 2.87
CA MET A 39 8.72 -6.96 3.19
C MET A 39 9.59 -6.55 2.00
N ASN A 40 9.15 -6.83 0.77
CA ASN A 40 9.80 -6.39 -0.46
C ASN A 40 9.46 -4.93 -0.83
N GLY A 41 8.54 -4.28 -0.11
CA GLY A 41 8.10 -2.90 -0.38
C GLY A 41 7.10 -2.77 -1.54
N GLN A 42 6.69 -3.87 -2.16
CA GLN A 42 5.79 -3.88 -3.33
C GLN A 42 4.39 -3.35 -3.02
N LEU A 43 3.93 -3.45 -1.76
CA LEU A 43 2.65 -2.87 -1.33
C LEU A 43 2.64 -1.33 -1.37
N PHE A 44 3.81 -0.72 -1.39
CA PHE A 44 3.98 0.73 -1.53
C PHE A 44 4.42 1.12 -2.94
N GLU A 45 4.47 0.20 -3.89
CA GLU A 45 4.86 0.50 -5.27
C GLU A 45 3.62 0.55 -6.19
N PHE A 46 3.50 1.66 -6.91
CA PHE A 46 2.53 1.83 -7.97
C PHE A 46 3.24 1.90 -9.31
N LYS A 47 2.94 0.94 -10.19
CA LYS A 47 3.40 0.96 -11.58
C LYS A 47 2.29 1.46 -12.48
N CYS A 48 2.55 2.58 -13.17
CA CYS A 48 1.59 3.14 -14.12
C CYS A 48 1.39 2.18 -15.31
N PRO A 49 0.16 1.77 -15.65
CA PRO A 49 -0.10 0.87 -16.78
C PRO A 49 0.14 1.53 -18.14
N LYS A 50 0.18 2.87 -18.20
CA LYS A 50 0.31 3.63 -19.46
C LYS A 50 1.76 3.91 -19.85
N CYS A 51 2.58 4.43 -18.92
CA CYS A 51 3.97 4.79 -19.20
C CYS A 51 4.99 3.86 -18.55
N GLY A 52 4.57 2.93 -17.68
CA GLY A 52 5.47 2.03 -16.97
C GLY A 52 6.25 2.67 -15.82
N ALA A 53 6.05 3.97 -15.55
CA ALA A 53 6.69 4.66 -14.43
C ALA A 53 6.32 4.00 -13.10
N VAL A 54 7.30 3.86 -12.23
CA VAL A 54 7.13 3.33 -10.87
C VAL A 54 7.16 4.50 -9.91
N SER A 55 6.12 4.64 -9.10
CA SER A 55 6.02 5.65 -8.04
C SER A 55 5.79 4.94 -6.71
N ARG A 56 6.27 5.53 -5.62
CA ARG A 56 5.99 5.03 -4.28
C ARG A 56 4.74 5.70 -3.72
N LEU A 57 3.79 4.89 -3.27
CA LEU A 57 2.62 5.31 -2.51
C LEU A 57 3.03 5.41 -1.05
N ASN A 58 2.83 6.56 -0.43
CA ASN A 58 3.21 6.78 0.96
C ASN A 58 1.96 6.97 1.82
N TYR A 59 1.43 5.89 2.37
CA TYR A 59 0.14 5.87 3.09
C TYR A 59 0.26 5.16 4.43
N SER A 60 -0.60 5.53 5.37
CA SER A 60 -0.61 4.93 6.70
C SER A 60 -1.05 3.47 6.65
N MET A 61 -0.31 2.58 7.31
CA MET A 61 -0.56 1.14 7.30
C MET A 61 -0.27 0.52 8.67
N LEU A 62 -1.21 -0.31 9.15
CA LEU A 62 -1.04 -1.11 10.34
C LEU A 62 -0.60 -2.54 9.98
N TYR A 63 0.62 -2.89 10.35
CA TYR A 63 1.10 -4.26 10.34
C TYR A 63 0.78 -4.91 11.69
N HIS A 64 0.06 -6.02 11.66
CA HIS A 64 -0.30 -6.77 12.85
C HIS A 64 0.10 -8.25 12.68
N ASP A 65 1.09 -8.65 13.47
CA ASP A 65 1.59 -10.01 13.55
C ASP A 65 1.22 -10.61 14.91
N MET A 66 0.13 -11.37 14.91
CA MET A 66 -0.39 -11.99 16.13
C MET A 66 0.49 -13.14 16.62
N GLU A 67 1.22 -13.82 15.74
CA GLU A 67 2.06 -14.98 16.10
C GLU A 67 3.24 -14.53 16.95
N ASN A 68 3.86 -13.42 16.57
CA ASN A 68 4.99 -12.83 17.29
C ASN A 68 4.58 -11.76 18.32
N GLY A 69 3.28 -11.42 18.39
CA GLY A 69 2.77 -10.36 19.27
C GLY A 69 3.27 -8.95 18.89
N VAL A 70 3.53 -8.73 17.60
CA VAL A 70 4.10 -7.47 17.08
C VAL A 70 3.03 -6.65 16.38
N MET A 71 3.01 -5.35 16.69
CA MET A 71 2.17 -4.38 16.00
C MET A 71 3.02 -3.17 15.60
N ILE A 72 3.06 -2.86 14.32
CA ILE A 72 3.81 -1.73 13.77
C ILE A 72 2.83 -0.85 13.02
N ASN A 73 2.73 0.41 13.43
CA ASN A 73 1.96 1.42 12.72
C ASN A 73 2.94 2.29 11.93
N TYR A 74 2.87 2.22 10.61
CA TYR A 74 3.50 3.20 9.75
C TYR A 74 2.56 4.38 9.61
N ALA A 75 2.88 5.49 10.27
CA ALA A 75 2.09 6.72 10.24
C ALA A 75 2.66 7.66 9.18
N CYS A 76 1.94 7.83 8.07
CA CYS A 76 2.21 8.89 7.10
C CYS A 76 1.23 10.05 7.35
N CYS A 77 1.54 11.25 6.86
CA CYS A 77 0.57 12.34 6.87
C CYS A 77 -0.58 11.96 5.92
N ASP A 78 -1.77 11.68 6.45
CA ASP A 78 -2.93 11.20 5.69
C ASP A 78 -3.44 12.16 4.58
N LYS A 79 -2.80 13.33 4.40
CA LYS A 79 -3.24 14.41 3.51
C LYS A 79 -2.88 14.23 2.03
N ASP A 80 -2.15 13.18 1.66
CA ASP A 80 -1.63 13.05 0.29
C ASP A 80 -2.60 12.38 -0.71
N PHE A 81 -3.70 11.77 -0.23
CA PHE A 81 -4.64 11.02 -1.09
C PHE A 81 -6.11 11.46 -0.98
N ASP A 82 -6.43 12.43 -0.13
CA ASP A 82 -7.74 13.09 -0.15
C ASP A 82 -7.78 14.04 -1.35
N THR A 83 -8.45 13.61 -2.42
CA THR A 83 -8.83 14.47 -3.55
C THR A 83 -10.29 14.86 -3.41
#